data_AF-A0A812MND3-F1
#
_entry.id   AF-A0A812MND3-F1
#
_cell.length_a   1.000
_cell.length_b   1.000
_cell.length_c   1.000
_cell.angle_alpha   90.00
_cell.angle_beta   90.00
_cell.angle_gamma   90.00
#
_symmetry.space_group_name_H-M   'P 1'
#
loop_
_entity.id
_entity.type
_entity.pdbx_description
1 polymer ?
#
loop_
_entity_poly.entity_id
_entity_poly.type
_entity_poly.pdbx_seq_one_letter_code
_entity_poly.pdbx_strand_id
1 'polypeptide(L)'
;MEEFFGEVSMTASKRPMEDDFSNRTKHRRPGHKGGKGAGSSNGSKGHHKDTTNSSLMETEDMEEAFRLACRLLLQNTDSIHVLRQDTAIVWFARTSQPTVVPTLFAAATKWKDDANREQPSAVGRLPLREVLFMTMIHTLLKELREVEKDEELRAKYQFSGWLDKECRWVFQKWDPDTRTLLVDTNRRSIPIPDMIQNVQAILDLITQHHVLHRFHSTRRLSQDLQGIAVLLMDVSVRETQGTRLFQQLLNLQNNAVWQLIGLQYKREGLRRSPLAVKLQEWAYGSAQ
;
A
#
# COMPACT_ATOMS: atom_id res chain seq x y z
N MET A 1 7.56 -5.33 -9.28
CA MET A 1 6.30 -4.75 -8.75
C MET A 1 5.24 -4.61 -9.84
N GLU A 2 5.62 -4.35 -11.11
CA GLU A 2 4.74 -4.56 -12.30
C GLU A 2 4.26 -6.02 -12.46
N GLU A 3 5.00 -6.98 -11.90
CA GLU A 3 4.66 -8.40 -11.86
C GLU A 3 3.34 -8.73 -11.12
N PHE A 4 2.76 -7.81 -10.34
CA PHE A 4 1.55 -8.12 -9.56
C PHE A 4 0.28 -8.23 -10.44
N PHE A 5 0.27 -7.57 -11.60
CA PHE A 5 -0.89 -7.51 -12.51
C PHE A 5 -0.81 -8.46 -13.70
N GLY A 6 0.06 -9.47 -13.64
CA GLY A 6 0.42 -10.41 -14.72
C GLY A 6 -0.45 -10.36 -15.98
N GLU A 7 0.16 -10.08 -17.13
CA GLU A 7 -0.48 -10.33 -18.42
C GLU A 7 -0.86 -11.81 -18.51
N VAL A 8 -2.07 -12.10 -18.98
CA VAL A 8 -2.45 -13.44 -19.41
C VAL A 8 -1.68 -13.70 -20.70
N SER A 9 -0.45 -14.21 -20.58
CA SER A 9 0.41 -14.47 -21.72
C SER A 9 -0.05 -15.72 -22.45
N MET A 10 -0.43 -15.54 -23.72
CA MET A 10 -0.39 -16.59 -24.73
C MET A 10 1.07 -16.77 -25.18
N THR A 11 1.50 -18.02 -25.28
CA THR A 11 2.87 -18.42 -25.59
C THR A 11 3.35 -17.96 -26.96
N ALA A 12 4.56 -17.37 -27.04
CA ALA A 12 5.58 -17.71 -28.05
C ALA A 12 6.97 -17.17 -27.67
N SER A 13 7.97 -18.02 -27.85
CA SER A 13 9.38 -17.92 -27.44
C SER A 13 10.25 -17.03 -28.34
N LYS A 14 11.19 -16.27 -27.74
CA LYS A 14 12.62 -16.21 -28.15
C LYS A 14 13.50 -15.51 -27.09
N ARG A 15 14.77 -15.93 -27.08
CA ARG A 15 15.83 -15.88 -26.05
C ARG A 15 16.62 -14.54 -25.96
N PRO A 16 17.52 -14.39 -24.96
CA PRO A 16 17.87 -13.12 -24.31
C PRO A 16 19.13 -12.44 -24.88
N MET A 17 19.34 -11.17 -24.51
CA MET A 17 20.58 -10.44 -24.74
C MET A 17 21.06 -9.84 -23.41
N GLU A 18 22.31 -10.16 -23.06
CA GLU A 18 23.07 -9.72 -21.88
C GLU A 18 23.66 -8.30 -22.04
N ASP A 19 24.20 -7.82 -20.91
CA ASP A 19 25.11 -6.69 -20.68
C ASP A 19 24.45 -5.28 -20.63
N ASP A 20 24.80 -4.36 -19.72
CA ASP A 20 26.10 -4.17 -19.08
C ASP A 20 25.97 -3.35 -17.77
N PHE A 21 26.82 -3.67 -16.79
CA PHE A 21 27.03 -2.93 -15.55
C PHE A 21 28.10 -1.87 -15.77
N SER A 22 27.80 -0.57 -15.69
CA SER A 22 28.81 0.42 -15.27
C SER A 22 28.25 1.76 -14.78
N ASN A 23 28.37 1.95 -13.47
CA ASN A 23 29.13 3.03 -12.83
C ASN A 23 28.98 4.47 -13.38
N ARG A 24 28.38 5.40 -12.59
CA ARG A 24 28.93 6.77 -12.48
C ARG A 24 28.45 7.60 -11.27
N THR A 25 29.41 7.82 -10.38
CA THR A 25 29.84 9.10 -9.78
C THR A 25 29.03 9.81 -8.68
N LYS A 26 29.68 9.79 -7.51
CA LYS A 26 29.64 10.67 -6.33
C LYS A 26 29.64 12.17 -6.67
N HIS A 27 28.75 12.93 -6.05
CA HIS A 27 28.86 14.39 -5.95
C HIS A 27 29.69 14.82 -4.73
N ARG A 28 30.78 15.56 -5.03
CA ARG A 28 31.65 16.28 -4.10
C ARG A 28 30.97 17.55 -3.57
N ARG A 29 31.13 17.84 -2.27
CA ARG A 29 30.83 19.15 -1.66
C ARG A 29 31.98 20.14 -1.92
N PRO A 30 31.73 21.43 -2.19
CA PRO A 30 32.78 22.44 -2.27
C PRO A 30 33.21 22.90 -0.87
N GLY A 31 34.52 23.02 -0.67
CA GLY A 31 35.12 23.60 0.52
C GLY A 31 35.03 25.13 0.52
N HIS A 32 35.02 25.70 1.73
CA HIS A 32 35.20 27.13 1.93
C HIS A 32 36.31 27.41 2.95
N LYS A 33 37.15 28.39 2.57
CA LYS A 33 38.32 28.96 3.24
C LYS A 33 37.93 29.48 4.63
N GLY A 34 38.74 29.39 5.69
CA GLY A 34 40.12 29.84 5.77
C GLY A 34 40.15 31.28 6.30
N GLY A 35 40.18 31.46 7.62
CA GLY A 35 40.29 32.76 8.29
C GLY A 35 41.04 32.61 9.61
N LYS A 36 42.29 33.10 9.63
CA LYS A 36 43.18 33.17 10.79
C LYS A 36 42.75 34.33 11.69
N GLY A 37 42.60 34.07 12.99
CA GLY A 37 42.51 35.09 14.04
C GLY A 37 43.38 34.65 15.21
N ALA A 38 44.54 35.31 15.36
CA ALA A 38 45.43 35.14 16.49
C ALA A 38 44.92 35.96 17.67
N GLY A 39 44.74 35.31 18.82
CA GLY A 39 44.39 35.93 20.08
C GLY A 39 45.01 35.14 21.22
N SER A 40 46.13 35.66 21.74
CA SER A 40 46.83 35.16 22.92
C SER A 40 46.09 35.61 24.18
N SER A 41 45.73 34.67 25.06
CA SER A 41 45.68 34.97 26.50
C SER A 41 46.16 33.78 27.33
N ASN A 42 47.12 34.10 28.21
CA ASN A 42 47.64 33.25 29.28
C ASN A 42 46.54 32.96 30.30
N GLY A 43 46.55 31.75 30.88
CA GLY A 43 46.03 31.57 32.23
C GLY A 43 45.55 30.16 32.56
N SER A 44 46.30 29.53 33.46
CA SER A 44 45.87 28.47 34.39
C SER A 44 46.26 27.04 34.02
N LYS A 45 47.38 26.61 34.63
CA LYS A 45 47.67 25.21 34.93
C LYS A 45 46.68 24.73 35.99
N GLY A 46 45.57 24.15 35.55
CA GLY A 46 44.70 23.33 36.37
C GLY A 46 45.10 21.87 36.24
N HIS A 47 45.26 21.19 37.39
CA HIS A 47 45.46 19.74 37.47
C HIS A 47 44.39 18.97 36.66
N HIS A 48 44.77 18.39 35.53
CA HIS A 48 43.98 17.34 34.89
C HIS A 48 44.16 16.05 35.69
N LYS A 49 43.22 15.80 36.59
CA LYS A 49 43.00 14.48 37.17
C LYS A 49 42.09 13.71 36.22
N ASP A 50 42.62 12.63 35.65
CA ASP A 50 41.96 11.56 34.90
C ASP A 50 40.42 11.65 34.79
N THR A 51 39.91 12.40 33.81
CA THR A 51 38.46 12.50 33.49
C THR A 51 38.17 11.98 32.06
N THR A 52 39.11 11.27 31.44
CA THR A 52 38.93 10.71 30.10
C THR A 52 38.24 9.35 30.10
N ASN A 53 38.36 8.54 31.16
CA ASN A 53 37.70 7.22 31.21
C ASN A 53 36.22 7.29 31.62
N SER A 54 35.80 8.23 32.49
CA SER A 54 34.38 8.35 32.89
C SER A 54 33.49 8.74 31.71
N SER A 55 33.92 9.71 30.90
CA SER A 55 33.10 10.15 29.76
C SER A 55 33.01 9.10 28.65
N LEU A 56 34.04 8.27 28.48
CA LEU A 56 34.03 7.19 27.49
C LEU A 56 33.09 6.05 27.92
N MET A 57 33.12 5.69 29.20
CA MET A 57 32.23 4.68 29.76
C MET A 57 30.76 5.14 29.73
N GLU A 58 30.49 6.42 30.05
CA GLU A 58 29.16 7.03 29.91
C GLU A 58 28.66 7.06 28.45
N THR A 59 29.56 7.24 27.46
CA THR A 59 29.19 7.18 26.05
C THR A 59 28.91 5.77 25.55
N GLU A 60 29.64 4.76 26.05
CA GLU A 60 29.39 3.35 25.72
C GLU A 60 28.08 2.85 26.34
N ASP A 61 27.81 3.20 27.61
CA ASP A 61 26.56 2.90 28.29
C ASP A 61 25.36 3.58 27.60
N MET A 62 25.54 4.82 27.13
CA MET A 62 24.52 5.54 26.35
C MET A 62 24.28 4.89 24.98
N GLU A 63 25.33 4.44 24.31
CA GLU A 63 25.22 3.73 23.03
C GLU A 63 24.52 2.38 23.20
N GLU A 64 24.84 1.63 24.25
CA GLU A 64 24.17 0.37 24.59
C GLU A 64 22.69 0.59 24.94
N ALA A 65 22.39 1.58 25.79
CA ALA A 65 21.01 1.96 26.11
C ALA A 65 20.22 2.36 24.87
N PHE A 66 20.84 3.11 23.95
CA PHE A 66 20.20 3.49 22.69
C PHE A 66 19.99 2.27 21.77
N ARG A 67 20.94 1.33 21.69
CA ARG A 67 20.74 0.05 20.96
C ARG A 67 19.60 -0.76 21.55
N LEU A 68 19.49 -0.86 22.88
CA LEU A 68 18.39 -1.52 23.56
C LEU A 68 17.05 -0.85 23.26
N ALA A 69 16.99 0.49 23.31
CA ALA A 69 15.81 1.24 22.93
C ALA A 69 15.41 0.97 21.46
N CYS A 70 16.38 0.92 20.54
CA CYS A 70 16.11 0.57 19.14
C CYS A 70 15.55 -0.84 18.98
N ARG A 71 16.08 -1.84 19.72
CA ARG A 71 15.57 -3.22 19.72
C ARG A 71 14.13 -3.27 20.24
N LEU A 72 13.84 -2.57 21.33
CA LEU A 72 12.48 -2.48 21.89
C LEU A 72 11.51 -1.81 20.91
N LEU A 73 11.94 -0.74 20.24
CA LEU A 73 11.13 -0.07 19.20
C LEU A 73 10.82 -1.01 18.03
N LEU A 74 11.79 -1.83 17.60
CA LEU A 74 11.57 -2.84 16.56
C LEU A 74 10.55 -3.90 17.02
N GLN A 75 10.66 -4.38 18.25
CA GLN A 75 9.71 -5.34 18.82
C GLN A 75 8.28 -4.76 18.93
N ASN A 76 8.16 -3.50 19.34
CA ASN A 76 6.87 -2.80 19.37
C ASN A 76 6.29 -2.64 17.97
N THR A 77 7.14 -2.33 16.99
CA THR A 77 6.73 -2.21 15.57
C THR A 77 6.20 -3.54 15.04
N ASP A 78 6.87 -4.66 15.33
CA ASP A 78 6.39 -5.99 14.94
C ASP A 78 5.05 -6.33 15.61
N SER A 79 4.90 -6.01 16.89
CA SER A 79 3.64 -6.21 17.63
C SER A 79 2.49 -5.43 16.99
N ILE A 80 2.75 -4.19 16.56
CA ILE A 80 1.79 -3.37 15.81
C ILE A 80 1.48 -4.01 14.45
N HIS A 81 2.47 -4.54 13.75
CA HIS A 81 2.24 -5.22 12.47
C HIS A 81 1.35 -6.45 12.61
N VAL A 82 1.50 -7.23 13.69
CA VAL A 82 0.60 -8.36 14.00
C VAL A 82 -0.84 -7.87 14.14
N LEU A 83 -1.08 -6.83 14.94
CA LEU A 83 -2.42 -6.26 15.10
C LEU A 83 -3.00 -5.70 13.78
N ARG A 84 -2.12 -5.19 12.91
CA ARG A 84 -2.52 -4.68 11.60
C ARG A 84 -2.91 -5.77 10.61
N GLN A 85 -2.51 -7.02 10.81
CA GLN A 85 -2.97 -8.12 9.95
C GLN A 85 -4.49 -8.32 10.01
N ASP A 86 -5.10 -7.94 11.14
CA ASP A 86 -6.54 -8.06 11.39
C ASP A 86 -7.32 -6.80 11.04
N THR A 87 -6.65 -5.67 10.77
CA THR A 87 -7.32 -4.38 10.53
C THR A 87 -6.98 -3.75 9.20
N ALA A 88 -5.83 -4.07 8.61
CA ALA A 88 -5.25 -3.33 7.51
C ALA A 88 -5.22 -4.13 6.19
N ILE A 89 -5.59 -3.43 5.12
CA ILE A 89 -5.60 -3.93 3.75
C ILE A 89 -4.80 -2.97 2.88
N VAL A 90 -3.94 -3.53 2.04
CA VAL A 90 -3.15 -2.79 1.07
C VAL A 90 -3.72 -3.04 -0.32
N TRP A 91 -4.15 -1.97 -0.96
CA TRP A 91 -4.70 -1.96 -2.32
C TRP A 91 -3.63 -1.51 -3.31
N PHE A 92 -3.65 -2.14 -4.47
CA PHE A 92 -2.81 -1.85 -5.62
C PHE A 92 -3.75 -1.50 -6.77
N ALA A 93 -3.60 -0.30 -7.32
CA ALA A 93 -4.34 0.16 -8.49
C ALA A 93 -3.38 0.34 -9.66
N ARG A 94 -3.65 -0.30 -10.79
CA ARG A 94 -2.92 0.01 -12.03
C ARG A 94 -3.32 1.39 -12.54
N THR A 95 -2.39 2.09 -13.16
CA THR A 95 -2.68 3.35 -13.83
C THR A 95 -3.01 3.18 -15.31
N SER A 96 -2.70 2.02 -15.90
CA SER A 96 -3.19 1.61 -17.22
C SER A 96 -4.67 1.22 -17.15
N GLN A 97 -5.41 1.45 -18.24
CA GLN A 97 -6.82 1.04 -18.31
C GLN A 97 -6.96 -0.49 -18.24
N PRO A 98 -8.03 -1.02 -17.62
CA PRO A 98 -9.03 -0.36 -16.76
C PRO A 98 -8.44 0.20 -15.44
N THR A 99 -8.81 1.41 -15.01
CA THR A 99 -8.30 2.02 -13.76
C THR A 99 -9.34 2.88 -13.03
N VAL A 100 -9.33 2.82 -11.70
CA VAL A 100 -10.15 3.67 -10.83
C VAL A 100 -9.48 5.00 -10.45
N VAL A 101 -8.18 5.15 -10.72
CA VAL A 101 -7.36 6.27 -10.23
C VAL A 101 -7.90 7.64 -10.66
N PRO A 102 -8.27 7.87 -11.94
CA PRO A 102 -8.84 9.16 -12.37
C PRO A 102 -10.17 9.48 -11.68
N THR A 103 -11.01 8.47 -11.47
CA THR A 103 -12.31 8.63 -10.78
C THR A 103 -12.11 9.02 -9.32
N LEU A 104 -11.16 8.39 -8.62
CA LEU A 104 -10.80 8.76 -7.25
C LEU A 104 -10.22 10.17 -7.16
N PHE A 105 -9.40 10.57 -8.13
CA PHE A 105 -8.86 11.93 -8.20
C PHE A 105 -9.96 12.99 -8.40
N ALA A 106 -10.90 12.72 -9.32
CA ALA A 106 -12.04 13.58 -9.54
C ALA A 106 -12.93 13.70 -8.30
N ALA A 107 -13.19 12.59 -7.61
CA ALA A 107 -13.96 12.58 -6.37
C ALA A 107 -13.25 13.34 -5.23
N ALA A 108 -11.92 13.20 -5.09
CA ALA A 108 -11.13 13.95 -4.12
C ALA A 108 -11.22 15.46 -4.35
N THR A 109 -11.18 15.88 -5.62
CA THR A 109 -11.26 17.30 -6.01
C THR A 109 -12.66 17.86 -5.72
N LYS A 110 -13.71 17.14 -6.14
CA LYS A 110 -15.09 17.51 -5.84
C LYS A 110 -15.37 17.60 -4.35
N TRP A 111 -14.88 16.64 -3.56
CA TRP A 111 -15.00 16.67 -2.11
C TRP A 111 -14.31 17.88 -1.50
N LYS A 112 -13.11 18.21 -1.97
CA LYS A 112 -12.36 19.39 -1.50
C LYS A 112 -13.11 20.68 -1.81
N ASP A 113 -13.68 20.80 -3.01
CA ASP A 113 -14.46 21.96 -3.40
C ASP A 113 -15.74 22.09 -2.57
N ASP A 114 -16.47 20.99 -2.36
CA ASP A 114 -17.69 20.93 -1.57
C ASP A 114 -17.45 21.19 -0.08
N ALA A 115 -16.34 20.70 0.48
CA ALA A 115 -15.97 20.90 1.88
C ALA A 115 -15.61 22.37 2.19
N ASN A 116 -15.13 23.11 1.20
CA ASN A 116 -14.79 24.54 1.34
C ASN A 116 -15.98 25.48 1.08
N ARG A 117 -17.17 24.96 0.77
CA ARG A 117 -18.38 25.77 0.63
C ARG A 117 -18.92 26.16 2.01
N GLU A 118 -19.55 27.33 2.11
CA GLU A 118 -20.21 27.80 3.35
C GLU A 118 -21.32 26.85 3.82
N GLN A 119 -21.98 26.14 2.89
CA GLN A 119 -22.93 25.07 3.20
C GLN A 119 -22.50 23.77 2.51
N PRO A 120 -21.68 22.93 3.19
CA PRO A 120 -21.25 21.66 2.64
C PRO A 120 -22.44 20.73 2.41
N SER A 121 -22.46 20.11 1.23
CA SER A 121 -23.36 19.01 0.88
C SER A 121 -23.16 17.84 1.87
N ALA A 122 -24.06 16.86 1.86
CA ALA A 122 -23.89 15.64 2.67
C ALA A 122 -22.52 14.97 2.42
N VAL A 123 -22.02 15.03 1.18
CA VAL A 123 -20.70 14.50 0.78
C VAL A 123 -19.55 15.33 1.37
N GLY A 124 -19.68 16.65 1.41
CA GLY A 124 -18.68 17.54 2.02
C GLY A 124 -18.57 17.42 3.54
N ARG A 125 -19.59 16.87 4.22
CA ARG A 125 -19.58 16.60 5.68
C ARG A 125 -18.90 15.27 6.02
N LEU A 126 -18.86 14.33 5.08
CA LEU A 126 -18.24 13.04 5.26
C LEU A 126 -16.71 13.17 5.18
N PRO A 127 -15.96 12.33 5.91
CA PRO A 127 -14.52 12.32 5.79
C PRO A 127 -14.07 11.83 4.41
N LEU A 128 -13.03 12.45 3.84
CA LEU A 128 -12.50 12.11 2.51
C LEU A 128 -12.25 10.61 2.31
N ARG A 129 -11.76 9.93 3.35
CA ARG A 129 -11.47 8.47 3.32
C ARG A 129 -12.70 7.64 2.93
N GLU A 130 -13.88 8.02 3.43
CA GLU A 130 -15.12 7.32 3.13
C GLU A 130 -15.60 7.64 1.74
N VAL A 131 -15.58 8.92 1.36
CA VAL A 131 -15.99 9.36 0.02
C VAL A 131 -15.18 8.68 -1.07
N LEU A 132 -13.85 8.56 -0.88
CA LEU A 132 -12.97 7.87 -1.81
C LEU A 132 -13.29 6.36 -1.90
N PHE A 133 -13.45 5.69 -0.76
CA PHE A 133 -13.74 4.26 -0.78
C PHE A 133 -15.14 3.96 -1.33
N MET A 134 -16.15 4.75 -0.97
CA MET A 134 -17.50 4.67 -1.56
C MET A 134 -17.45 4.87 -3.07
N THR A 135 -16.72 5.88 -3.55
CA THR A 135 -16.54 6.12 -4.99
C THR A 135 -15.90 4.91 -5.68
N MET A 136 -14.90 4.30 -5.04
CA MET A 136 -14.24 3.09 -5.55
C MET A 136 -15.23 1.94 -5.73
N ILE A 137 -16.05 1.66 -4.70
CA ILE A 137 -17.03 0.58 -4.72
C ILE A 137 -18.20 0.89 -5.67
N HIS A 138 -18.66 2.14 -5.74
CA HIS A 138 -19.66 2.57 -6.73
C HIS A 138 -19.18 2.39 -8.16
N THR A 139 -17.92 2.72 -8.44
CA THR A 139 -17.33 2.52 -9.77
C THR A 139 -17.34 1.03 -10.11
N LEU A 140 -16.92 0.17 -9.18
CA LEU A 140 -16.99 -1.28 -9.37
C LEU A 140 -18.42 -1.75 -9.67
N LEU A 141 -19.39 -1.32 -8.87
CA LEU A 141 -20.79 -1.72 -9.02
C LEU A 141 -21.39 -1.26 -10.36
N LYS A 142 -21.01 -0.07 -10.83
CA LYS A 142 -21.42 0.45 -12.15
C LYS A 142 -20.91 -0.46 -13.26
N GLU A 143 -19.61 -0.75 -13.28
CA GLU A 143 -19.02 -1.65 -14.28
C GLU A 143 -19.66 -3.05 -14.22
N LEU A 144 -19.92 -3.58 -13.01
CA LEU A 144 -20.53 -4.89 -12.83
C LEU A 144 -21.95 -4.98 -13.40
N ARG A 145 -22.75 -3.91 -13.23
CA ARG A 145 -24.09 -3.80 -13.82
C ARG A 145 -24.06 -3.61 -15.34
N GLU A 146 -22.99 -3.05 -15.88
CA GLU A 146 -22.78 -2.99 -17.33
C GLU A 146 -22.46 -4.38 -17.88
N VAL A 147 -21.60 -5.16 -17.21
CA VAL A 147 -21.35 -6.57 -17.55
C VAL A 147 -22.62 -7.42 -17.47
N GLU A 148 -23.52 -7.12 -16.54
CA GLU A 148 -24.80 -7.82 -16.45
C GLU A 148 -25.72 -7.52 -17.65
N LYS A 149 -25.60 -6.37 -18.31
CA LYS A 149 -26.49 -6.02 -19.43
C LYS A 149 -25.90 -6.35 -20.79
N ASP A 150 -24.57 -6.27 -20.91
CA ASP A 150 -23.87 -6.37 -22.18
C ASP A 150 -23.22 -7.75 -22.37
N GLU A 151 -23.70 -8.49 -23.37
CA GLU A 151 -23.19 -9.82 -23.69
C GLU A 151 -21.81 -9.79 -24.37
N GLU A 152 -21.47 -8.72 -25.10
CA GLU A 152 -20.15 -8.58 -25.73
C GLU A 152 -19.06 -8.39 -24.68
N LEU A 153 -19.35 -7.60 -23.64
CA LEU A 153 -18.44 -7.46 -22.49
C LEU A 153 -18.25 -8.78 -21.76
N ARG A 154 -19.31 -9.58 -21.58
CA ARG A 154 -19.19 -10.93 -20.98
C ARG A 154 -18.27 -11.82 -21.80
N ALA A 155 -18.46 -11.86 -23.12
CA ALA A 155 -17.61 -12.65 -24.01
C ALA A 155 -16.13 -12.20 -23.94
N LYS A 156 -15.88 -10.88 -23.89
CA LYS A 156 -14.55 -10.32 -23.68
C LYS A 156 -13.92 -10.76 -22.36
N TYR A 157 -14.68 -10.76 -21.27
CA TYR A 157 -14.17 -11.15 -19.94
C TYR A 157 -14.02 -12.66 -19.76
N GLN A 158 -14.80 -13.46 -20.49
CA GLN A 158 -14.55 -14.90 -20.61
C GLN A 158 -13.26 -15.15 -21.38
N PHE A 159 -13.03 -14.44 -22.48
CA PHE A 159 -11.78 -14.53 -23.25
C PHE A 159 -10.56 -14.11 -22.43
N SER A 160 -10.68 -13.09 -21.57
CA SER A 160 -9.62 -12.68 -20.65
C SER A 160 -9.45 -13.58 -19.42
N GLY A 161 -10.28 -14.63 -19.27
CA GLY A 161 -10.22 -15.56 -18.14
C GLY A 161 -10.66 -14.97 -16.80
N TRP A 162 -11.44 -13.89 -16.80
CA TRP A 162 -12.01 -13.29 -15.58
C TRP A 162 -13.36 -13.89 -15.22
N LEU A 163 -14.08 -14.36 -16.24
CA LEU A 163 -15.31 -15.12 -16.12
C LEU A 163 -15.08 -16.57 -16.59
N ASP A 164 -15.71 -17.49 -15.88
CA ASP A 164 -15.87 -18.87 -16.33
C ASP A 164 -16.92 -18.97 -17.46
N LYS A 165 -16.99 -20.12 -18.13
CA LYS A 165 -17.95 -20.42 -19.22
C LYS A 165 -19.41 -20.20 -18.80
N GLU A 166 -19.71 -20.35 -17.52
CA GLU A 166 -21.03 -20.16 -16.94
C GLU A 166 -21.25 -18.73 -16.40
N CYS A 167 -20.46 -17.75 -16.85
CA CYS A 167 -20.53 -16.34 -16.43
C CYS A 167 -20.37 -16.14 -14.92
N ARG A 168 -19.40 -16.85 -14.32
CA ARG A 168 -19.08 -16.72 -12.89
C ARG A 168 -17.69 -16.13 -12.71
N TRP A 169 -17.56 -15.21 -11.76
CA TRP A 169 -16.31 -14.58 -11.39
C TRP A 169 -15.35 -15.57 -10.75
N VAL A 170 -14.20 -15.75 -11.37
CA VAL A 170 -13.18 -16.68 -10.90
C VAL A 170 -12.27 -16.04 -9.86
N PHE A 171 -11.66 -16.87 -9.03
CA PHE A 171 -10.54 -16.45 -8.18
C PHE A 171 -9.23 -16.70 -8.90
N GLN A 172 -8.24 -15.85 -8.64
CA GLN A 172 -6.93 -15.92 -9.26
C GLN A 172 -5.86 -16.16 -8.20
N LYS A 173 -4.82 -16.88 -8.59
CA LYS A 173 -3.62 -17.09 -7.78
C LYS A 173 -2.40 -16.77 -8.63
N TRP A 174 -1.46 -16.05 -8.03
CA TRP A 174 -0.17 -15.82 -8.65
C TRP A 174 0.61 -17.14 -8.68
N ASP A 175 1.03 -17.53 -9.88
CA ASP A 175 1.99 -18.61 -10.07
C ASP A 175 3.40 -18.01 -10.23
N PRO A 176 4.32 -18.26 -9.28
CA PRO A 176 5.69 -17.74 -9.37
C PRO A 176 6.49 -18.30 -10.55
N ASP A 177 6.15 -19.49 -11.04
CA ASP A 177 6.92 -20.17 -12.08
C ASP A 177 6.60 -19.61 -13.47
N THR A 178 5.30 -19.46 -13.77
CA THR A 178 4.85 -18.87 -15.05
C THR A 178 4.81 -17.34 -15.01
N ARG A 179 4.91 -16.74 -13.82
CA ARG A 179 4.72 -15.30 -13.59
C ARG A 179 3.41 -14.78 -14.18
N THR A 180 2.35 -15.58 -14.05
CA THR A 180 1.01 -15.23 -14.51
C THR A 180 -0.05 -15.51 -13.44
N LEU A 181 -1.21 -14.87 -13.59
CA LEU A 181 -2.38 -15.15 -12.76
C LEU A 181 -3.12 -16.34 -13.34
N LEU A 182 -3.13 -17.46 -12.59
CA LEU A 182 -3.88 -18.65 -12.93
C LEU A 182 -5.21 -18.68 -12.16
N VAL A 183 -6.20 -19.36 -12.72
CA VAL A 183 -7.49 -19.58 -12.05
C VAL A 183 -7.28 -20.51 -10.86
N ASP A 184 -7.73 -20.08 -9.68
CA ASP A 184 -7.71 -20.88 -8.47
C ASP A 184 -8.93 -21.82 -8.43
N THR A 185 -8.68 -23.09 -8.73
CA THR A 185 -9.72 -24.14 -8.75
C THR A 185 -10.19 -24.55 -7.35
N ASN A 186 -9.50 -24.13 -6.28
CA ASN A 186 -9.90 -24.48 -4.91
C ASN A 186 -11.07 -23.61 -4.41
N ARG A 187 -11.31 -22.47 -5.05
CA ARG A 187 -12.32 -21.50 -4.63
C ARG A 187 -13.47 -21.50 -5.61
N ARG A 188 -14.69 -21.66 -5.09
CA ARG A 188 -15.91 -21.63 -5.89
C ARG A 188 -16.09 -20.26 -6.54
N SER A 189 -16.23 -20.24 -7.86
CA SER A 189 -16.55 -19.03 -8.62
C SER A 189 -17.92 -18.47 -8.23
N ILE A 190 -18.10 -17.15 -8.32
CA ILE A 190 -19.29 -16.45 -7.85
C ILE A 190 -20.13 -15.96 -9.05
N PRO A 191 -21.43 -16.30 -9.15
CA PRO A 191 -22.32 -15.76 -10.18
C PRO A 191 -22.38 -14.24 -10.19
N ILE A 192 -22.66 -13.64 -11.37
CA ILE A 192 -22.80 -12.17 -11.50
C ILE A 192 -23.83 -11.59 -10.51
N PRO A 193 -25.05 -12.13 -10.35
CA PRO A 193 -26.04 -11.56 -9.42
C PRO A 193 -25.57 -11.57 -7.96
N ASP A 194 -24.98 -12.69 -7.53
CA ASP A 194 -24.44 -12.84 -6.18
C ASP A 194 -23.26 -11.87 -5.95
N MET A 195 -22.44 -11.62 -6.98
CA MET A 195 -21.37 -10.66 -6.90
C MET A 195 -21.89 -9.23 -6.75
N ILE A 196 -22.94 -8.85 -7.49
CA ILE A 196 -23.61 -7.54 -7.32
C ILE A 196 -24.09 -7.38 -5.88
N GLN A 197 -24.75 -8.40 -5.32
CA GLN A 197 -25.22 -8.38 -3.93
C GLN A 197 -24.07 -8.25 -2.93
N ASN A 198 -22.97 -8.98 -3.12
CA ASN A 198 -21.80 -8.90 -2.25
C ASN A 198 -21.17 -7.51 -2.27
N VAL A 199 -21.00 -6.91 -3.45
CA VAL A 199 -20.43 -5.55 -3.60
C VAL A 199 -21.38 -4.50 -3.04
N GLN A 200 -22.70 -4.66 -3.21
CA GLN A 200 -23.70 -3.79 -2.61
C GLN A 200 -23.69 -3.87 -1.07
N ALA A 201 -23.56 -5.07 -0.50
CA ALA A 201 -23.45 -5.23 0.95
C ALA A 201 -22.22 -4.53 1.53
N ILE A 202 -21.08 -4.59 0.82
CA ILE A 202 -19.87 -3.83 1.19
C ILE A 202 -20.17 -2.33 1.20
N LEU A 203 -20.83 -1.82 0.15
CA LEU A 203 -21.21 -0.41 0.03
C LEU A 203 -22.14 0.04 1.18
N ASP A 204 -23.12 -0.77 1.51
CA ASP A 204 -24.10 -0.47 2.57
C ASP A 204 -23.41 -0.40 3.95
N LEU A 205 -22.48 -1.33 4.24
CA LEU A 205 -21.72 -1.34 5.49
C LEU A 205 -20.90 -0.05 5.67
N ILE A 206 -20.27 0.46 4.60
CA ILE A 206 -19.47 1.69 4.66
C ILE A 206 -20.37 2.90 4.86
N THR A 207 -21.50 2.93 4.14
CA THR A 207 -22.42 4.08 4.10
C THR A 207 -23.18 4.27 5.42
N GLN A 208 -23.53 3.18 6.09
CA GLN A 208 -24.36 3.24 7.30
C GLN A 208 -23.54 3.31 8.60
N HIS A 209 -22.32 2.77 8.61
CA HIS A 209 -21.60 2.53 9.87
C HIS A 209 -20.24 3.23 9.99
N HIS A 210 -19.74 3.93 8.95
CA HIS A 210 -18.51 4.74 9.04
C HIS A 210 -17.29 3.97 9.60
N VAL A 211 -17.18 2.68 9.29
CA VAL A 211 -16.21 1.73 9.91
C VAL A 211 -14.76 1.89 9.44
N LEU A 212 -14.48 2.87 8.57
CA LEU A 212 -13.15 3.12 8.01
C LEU A 212 -12.37 4.10 8.88
N HIS A 213 -11.22 3.66 9.38
CA HIS A 213 -10.29 4.53 10.10
C HIS A 213 -9.31 5.22 9.15
N ARG A 214 -8.92 4.52 8.09
CA ARG A 214 -7.93 5.02 7.12
C ARG A 214 -8.26 4.56 5.72
N PHE A 215 -8.19 5.46 4.74
CA PHE A 215 -8.17 5.13 3.32
C PHE A 215 -7.47 6.27 2.56
N HIS A 216 -6.22 6.04 2.14
CA HIS A 216 -5.46 7.04 1.40
C HIS A 216 -4.41 6.41 0.49
N SER A 217 -4.04 7.12 -0.57
CA SER A 217 -2.90 6.74 -1.41
C SER A 217 -1.58 7.07 -0.71
N THR A 218 -0.55 6.26 -0.94
CA THR A 218 0.84 6.50 -0.49
C THR A 218 1.55 7.57 -1.33
N ARG A 219 1.10 7.77 -2.57
CA ARG A 219 1.55 8.82 -3.48
C ARG A 219 0.39 9.76 -3.79
N ARG A 220 0.67 11.03 -4.09
CA ARG A 220 -0.38 11.97 -4.49
C ARG A 220 -1.06 11.46 -5.77
N LEU A 221 -2.38 11.30 -5.71
CA LEU A 221 -3.18 10.97 -6.90
C LEU A 221 -3.07 12.14 -7.89
N SER A 222 -2.72 11.83 -9.13
CA SER A 222 -2.61 12.78 -10.24
C SER A 222 -3.00 12.08 -11.53
N GLN A 223 -3.32 12.85 -12.57
CA GLN A 223 -3.69 12.31 -13.88
C GLN A 223 -2.51 11.63 -14.57
N ASP A 224 -1.29 12.12 -14.35
CA ASP A 224 -0.06 11.60 -14.96
C ASP A 224 0.60 10.47 -14.14
N LEU A 225 -0.14 9.85 -13.23
CA LEU A 225 0.40 8.77 -12.42
C LEU A 225 0.74 7.56 -13.30
N GLN A 226 2.00 7.13 -13.29
CA GLN A 226 2.46 5.95 -14.00
C GLN A 226 2.75 4.78 -13.03
N GLY A 227 2.55 3.55 -13.51
CA GLY A 227 2.81 2.32 -12.78
C GLY A 227 1.64 1.88 -11.88
N ILE A 228 1.93 1.65 -10.60
CA ILE A 228 0.97 1.13 -9.62
C ILE A 228 0.81 2.13 -8.47
N ALA A 229 -0.42 2.55 -8.21
CA ALA A 229 -0.78 3.33 -7.03
C ALA A 229 -1.07 2.39 -5.86
N VAL A 230 -0.43 2.62 -4.72
CA VAL A 230 -0.69 1.86 -3.48
C VAL A 230 -1.60 2.68 -2.57
N LEU A 231 -2.77 2.14 -2.23
CA LEU A 231 -3.68 2.71 -1.24
C LEU A 231 -3.68 1.86 0.04
N LEU A 232 -3.65 2.53 1.18
CA LEU A 232 -3.68 1.90 2.50
C LEU A 232 -5.07 2.07 3.10
N MET A 233 -5.62 0.99 3.61
CA MET A 233 -6.94 0.92 4.23
C MET A 233 -6.82 0.33 5.63
N ASP A 234 -7.44 0.95 6.64
CA ASP A 234 -7.64 0.36 7.96
C ASP A 234 -9.13 0.37 8.32
N VAL A 235 -9.61 -0.75 8.85
CA VAL A 235 -10.99 -0.99 9.25
C VAL A 235 -11.09 -1.20 10.76
N SER A 236 -12.16 -0.69 11.37
CA SER A 236 -12.48 -0.93 12.77
C SER A 236 -12.98 -2.36 12.99
N VAL A 237 -12.16 -3.28 13.51
CA VAL A 237 -12.64 -4.66 13.82
C VAL A 237 -13.17 -4.83 15.24
N ARG A 238 -13.20 -3.76 16.03
CA ARG A 238 -13.83 -3.79 17.38
C ARG A 238 -15.35 -3.87 17.29
N GLU A 239 -15.92 -3.37 16.21
CA GLU A 239 -17.36 -3.37 15.97
C GLU A 239 -17.75 -4.49 15.03
N THR A 240 -18.92 -5.11 15.26
CA THR A 240 -19.43 -6.21 14.44
C THR A 240 -19.49 -5.87 12.96
N GLN A 241 -19.81 -4.61 12.62
CA GLN A 241 -19.97 -4.18 11.23
C GLN A 241 -18.63 -4.05 10.51
N GLY A 242 -17.59 -3.54 11.16
CA GLY A 242 -16.27 -3.47 10.54
C GLY A 242 -15.61 -4.85 10.43
N THR A 243 -15.86 -5.76 11.37
CA THR A 243 -15.49 -7.18 11.23
C THR A 243 -16.17 -7.83 10.02
N ARG A 244 -17.48 -7.57 9.81
CA ARG A 244 -18.21 -8.05 8.63
C ARG A 244 -17.62 -7.48 7.33
N LEU A 245 -17.33 -6.18 7.28
CA LEU A 245 -16.70 -5.54 6.12
C LEU A 245 -15.34 -6.19 5.82
N PHE A 246 -14.50 -6.35 6.85
CA PHE A 246 -13.19 -6.97 6.70
C PHE A 246 -13.32 -8.40 6.16
N GLN A 247 -14.18 -9.23 6.75
CA GLN A 247 -14.43 -10.60 6.28
C GLN A 247 -14.95 -10.65 4.84
N GLN A 248 -15.88 -9.77 4.45
CA GLN A 248 -16.37 -9.71 3.07
C GLN A 248 -15.25 -9.35 2.08
N LEU A 249 -14.41 -8.37 2.41
CA LEU A 249 -13.24 -8.04 1.60
C LEU A 249 -12.27 -9.22 1.51
N LEU A 250 -12.05 -9.96 2.59
CA LEU A 250 -11.18 -11.14 2.54
C LEU A 250 -11.78 -12.27 1.70
N ASN A 251 -13.09 -12.47 1.77
CA ASN A 251 -13.79 -13.45 0.95
C ASN A 251 -13.74 -13.10 -0.54
N LEU A 252 -13.63 -11.82 -0.89
CA LEU A 252 -13.43 -11.39 -2.29
C LEU A 252 -11.96 -11.19 -2.67
N GLN A 253 -11.03 -11.48 -1.76
CA GLN A 253 -9.60 -11.34 -2.04
C GLN A 253 -9.20 -12.20 -3.24
N ASN A 254 -8.41 -11.64 -4.15
CA ASN A 254 -7.97 -12.24 -5.40
C ASN A 254 -9.10 -12.66 -6.36
N ASN A 255 -10.32 -12.16 -6.18
CA ASN A 255 -11.36 -12.36 -7.18
C ASN A 255 -11.09 -11.50 -8.42
N ALA A 256 -11.34 -12.04 -9.62
CA ALA A 256 -11.11 -11.33 -10.88
C ALA A 256 -12.01 -10.09 -11.06
N VAL A 257 -13.10 -9.96 -10.29
CA VAL A 257 -14.00 -8.81 -10.32
C VAL A 257 -13.28 -7.48 -10.11
N TRP A 258 -12.24 -7.45 -9.28
CA TRP A 258 -11.47 -6.24 -9.01
C TRP A 258 -10.68 -5.75 -10.22
N GLN A 259 -10.43 -6.62 -11.20
CA GLN A 259 -9.79 -6.24 -12.47
C GLN A 259 -10.64 -5.29 -13.30
N LEU A 260 -11.97 -5.29 -13.14
CA LEU A 260 -12.86 -4.34 -13.84
C LEU A 260 -12.44 -2.88 -13.62
N ILE A 261 -11.92 -2.57 -12.43
CA ILE A 261 -11.46 -1.24 -12.06
C ILE A 261 -9.94 -1.18 -11.83
N GLY A 262 -9.22 -2.22 -12.28
CA GLY A 262 -7.77 -2.31 -12.20
C GLY A 262 -7.21 -2.41 -10.78
N LEU A 263 -7.94 -3.08 -9.89
CA LEU A 263 -7.53 -3.25 -8.51
C LEU A 263 -7.11 -4.68 -8.21
N GLN A 264 -6.16 -4.77 -7.29
CA GLN A 264 -5.88 -5.97 -6.50
C GLN A 264 -5.56 -5.52 -5.08
N TYR A 265 -5.71 -6.41 -4.11
CA TYR A 265 -5.34 -6.09 -2.74
C TYR A 265 -4.96 -7.33 -1.96
N LYS A 266 -4.31 -7.09 -0.84
CA LYS A 266 -3.97 -8.13 0.13
C LYS A 266 -4.02 -7.57 1.53
N ARG A 267 -4.11 -8.47 2.51
CA ARG A 267 -3.86 -8.12 3.91
C ARG A 267 -2.46 -7.56 4.06
N GLU A 268 -2.31 -6.59 4.96
CA GLU A 268 -0.98 -6.12 5.32
C GLU A 268 -0.14 -7.27 5.86
N GLY A 269 1.10 -7.37 5.38
CA GLY A 269 2.04 -8.41 5.80
C GLY A 269 2.90 -7.95 6.98
N LEU A 270 3.59 -8.90 7.61
CA LEU A 270 4.52 -8.65 8.72
C LEU A 270 5.89 -8.12 8.28
N ARG A 271 6.04 -7.71 7.01
CA ARG A 271 7.33 -7.24 6.52
C ARG A 271 7.64 -5.87 7.11
N ARG A 272 8.78 -5.77 7.78
CA ARG A 272 9.33 -4.52 8.29
C ARG A 272 9.54 -3.51 7.17
N SER A 273 9.36 -2.24 7.49
CA SER A 273 9.68 -1.14 6.57
C SER A 273 11.19 -1.08 6.28
N PRO A 274 11.62 -0.52 5.15
CA PRO A 274 13.05 -0.37 4.85
C PRO A 274 13.82 0.40 5.94
N LEU A 275 13.16 1.35 6.61
CA LEU A 275 13.76 2.08 7.74
C LEU A 275 13.95 1.17 8.96
N ALA A 276 12.96 0.34 9.29
CA ALA A 276 13.06 -0.63 10.37
C ALA A 276 14.13 -1.70 10.10
N VAL A 277 14.31 -2.11 8.84
CA VAL A 277 15.41 -3.01 8.43
C VAL A 277 16.77 -2.34 8.66
N LYS A 278 16.95 -1.08 8.23
CA LYS A 278 18.19 -0.33 8.51
C LYS A 278 18.44 -0.14 10.00
N LEU A 279 17.40 0.15 10.77
CA LEU A 279 17.50 0.30 12.23
C LEU A 279 17.88 -1.03 12.89
N GLN A 280 17.37 -2.15 12.38
CA GLN A 280 17.74 -3.48 12.83
C GLN A 280 19.22 -3.76 12.54
N GLU A 281 19.68 -3.54 11.30
CA GLU A 281 21.10 -3.70 10.95
C GLU A 281 22.02 -2.88 11.87
N TRP A 282 21.60 -1.67 12.23
CA TRP A 282 22.33 -0.81 13.15
C TRP A 282 22.28 -1.31 14.61
N ALA A 283 21.09 -1.70 15.11
CA ALA A 283 20.88 -2.06 16.51
C ALA A 283 21.41 -3.45 16.91
N TYR A 284 21.51 -4.38 15.95
CA TYR A 284 22.08 -5.71 16.17
C TYR A 284 23.56 -5.79 15.78
N GLY A 285 24.10 -4.73 15.16
CA GLY A 285 25.38 -4.79 14.48
C GLY A 285 25.27 -5.64 13.22
N SER A 286 26.07 -5.33 12.19
CA SER A 286 26.23 -6.23 11.06
C SER A 286 26.66 -7.58 11.62
N ALA A 287 25.81 -8.61 11.56
CA ALA A 287 26.29 -9.97 11.75
C ALA A 287 27.34 -10.19 10.67
N GLN A 288 28.61 -10.24 11.07
CA GLN A 288 29.71 -10.71 10.24
C GLN A 288 29.55 -12.20 9.98
#